data_AF-A0AAP5P9W1-F1
#
_entry.id   AF-A0AAP5P9W1-F1
#
_cell.length_a   1.000
_cell.length_b   1.000
_cell.length_c   1.000
_cell.angle_alpha   90.00
_cell.angle_beta   90.00
_cell.angle_gamma   90.00
#
_symmetry.space_group_name_H-M   'P 1'
#
loop_
_entity.id
_entity.type
_entity.pdbx_description
1 polymer ?
#
loop_
_entity_poly.entity_id
_entity_poly.type
_entity_poly.pdbx_seq_one_letter_code
_entity_poly.pdbx_strand_id
1 'polypeptide(L)'
;MVRRKKIVLFLVFPLVLLILLLWTFLSIEKNLHAYSIYYAQHVPHRTGTDPVMCAVIDNLDNIYIPELNEKCHVERWRDVLNFVSNKKGDITYDFIQTVINVELSKTAQLSVGFPQYNPIGPKVKYQIIYSTGKAGTSFYNFEHSESQCLSFDFSGRLMYISNLDNKGFYTLRQKTTDLSLKNIENWKRDAYSIIVKKRKVPSIKLQFLYNWLNYKRFNS
;
A
#
# COMPACT_ATOMS: atom_id res chain seq x y z
N MET A 1 -8.91 15.51 55.98
CA MET A 1 -9.54 15.66 54.63
C MET A 1 -8.61 16.26 53.54
N VAL A 2 -7.62 17.09 53.89
CA VAL A 2 -6.76 17.82 52.91
C VAL A 2 -5.74 16.93 52.16
N ARG A 3 -5.21 15.87 52.79
CA ARG A 3 -4.17 14.99 52.20
C ARG A 3 -4.67 14.14 51.01
N ARG A 4 -5.92 13.66 51.05
CA ARG A 4 -6.54 12.88 49.97
C ARG A 4 -6.84 13.72 48.72
N LYS A 5 -7.29 14.98 48.89
CA LYS A 5 -7.52 15.91 47.77
C LYS A 5 -6.24 16.26 47.01
N LYS A 6 -5.10 16.37 47.72
CA LYS A 6 -3.78 16.59 47.11
C LYS A 6 -3.29 15.39 46.31
N ILE A 7 -3.52 14.15 46.78
CA ILE A 7 -3.15 12.92 46.04
C ILE A 7 -3.98 12.78 44.75
N VAL A 8 -5.28 13.08 44.79
CA VAL A 8 -6.14 13.08 43.59
C VAL A 8 -5.63 14.12 42.58
N LEU A 9 -5.30 15.32 43.02
CA LEU A 9 -4.80 16.37 42.13
C LEU A 9 -3.38 16.08 41.57
N PHE A 10 -2.50 15.45 42.34
CA PHE A 10 -1.11 15.20 41.92
C PHE A 10 -0.89 13.87 41.19
N LEU A 11 -1.77 12.88 41.34
CA LEU A 11 -1.63 11.57 40.67
C LEU A 11 -2.74 11.31 39.64
N VAL A 12 -4.00 11.59 39.98
CA VAL A 12 -5.12 11.26 39.09
C VAL A 12 -5.20 12.26 37.94
N PHE A 13 -4.99 13.54 38.18
CA PHE A 13 -5.01 14.56 37.13
C PHE A 13 -3.96 14.33 36.02
N PRO A 14 -2.66 14.15 36.30
CA PRO A 14 -1.68 13.89 35.25
C PRO A 14 -1.91 12.54 34.56
N LEU A 15 -2.42 11.53 35.28
CA LEU A 15 -2.78 10.24 34.69
C LEU A 15 -3.92 10.38 33.68
N VAL A 16 -4.98 11.13 34.02
CA VAL A 16 -6.08 11.42 33.10
C VAL A 16 -5.58 12.21 31.89
N LEU A 17 -4.71 13.21 32.10
CA LEU A 17 -4.11 13.97 31.01
C LEU A 17 -3.26 13.08 30.08
N LEU A 18 -2.49 12.16 30.64
CA LEU A 18 -1.72 11.18 29.87
C LEU A 18 -2.62 10.26 29.05
N ILE A 19 -3.70 9.75 29.64
CA ILE A 19 -4.68 8.90 28.93
C ILE A 19 -5.31 9.67 27.77
N LEU A 20 -5.69 10.94 27.98
CA LEU A 20 -6.23 11.79 26.93
C LEU A 20 -5.21 12.03 25.81
N LEU A 21 -3.96 12.32 26.16
CA LEU A 21 -2.88 12.49 25.17
C LEU A 21 -2.68 11.22 24.33
N LEU A 22 -2.60 10.05 24.96
CA LEU A 22 -2.47 8.78 24.26
C LEU A 22 -3.67 8.52 23.34
N TRP A 23 -4.89 8.77 23.84
CA TRP A 23 -6.10 8.59 23.04
C TRP A 23 -6.13 9.52 21.83
N THR A 24 -5.72 10.78 21.99
CA THR A 24 -5.62 11.73 20.87
C THR A 24 -4.55 11.31 19.86
N PHE A 25 -3.38 10.85 20.31
CA PHE A 25 -2.32 10.36 19.45
C PHE A 25 -2.79 9.17 18.60
N LEU A 26 -3.38 8.16 19.22
CA LEU A 26 -3.93 6.99 18.53
C LEU A 26 -5.06 7.37 17.56
N SER A 27 -5.87 8.38 17.90
CA SER A 27 -6.94 8.87 17.03
C SER A 27 -6.39 9.59 15.79
N ILE A 28 -5.31 10.36 15.96
CA ILE A 28 -4.58 11.02 14.88
C ILE A 28 -3.98 9.97 13.95
N GLU A 29 -3.27 8.99 14.50
CA GLU A 29 -2.65 7.90 13.74
C GLU A 29 -3.69 7.16 12.91
N LYS A 30 -4.77 6.66 13.53
CA LYS A 30 -5.86 5.97 12.82
C LYS A 30 -6.47 6.83 11.71
N ASN A 31 -6.63 8.13 11.93
CA ASN A 31 -7.15 9.03 10.90
C ASN A 31 -6.15 9.16 9.73
N LEU A 32 -4.86 9.38 10.00
CA LEU A 32 -3.85 9.50 8.95
C LEU A 32 -3.73 8.23 8.10
N HIS A 33 -3.81 7.04 8.70
CA HIS A 33 -3.78 5.77 7.98
C HIS A 33 -5.07 5.51 7.18
N ALA A 34 -6.24 5.62 7.83
CA ALA A 34 -7.53 5.31 7.19
C ALA A 34 -7.90 6.27 6.05
N TYR A 35 -7.47 7.53 6.14
CA TYR A 35 -7.70 8.57 5.13
C TYR A 35 -6.43 8.93 4.34
N SER A 36 -5.39 8.10 4.41
CA SER A 36 -4.08 8.33 3.77
C SER A 36 -4.20 8.66 2.29
N ILE A 37 -5.04 7.95 1.55
CA ILE A 37 -5.27 8.18 0.11
C ILE A 37 -5.86 9.57 -0.15
N TYR A 38 -6.80 10.02 0.68
CA TYR A 38 -7.38 11.35 0.57
C TYR A 38 -6.30 12.41 0.75
N TYR A 39 -5.44 12.25 1.76
CA TYR A 39 -4.37 13.20 2.03
C TYR A 39 -3.27 13.17 0.95
N ALA A 40 -2.91 11.99 0.47
CA ALA A 40 -1.87 11.77 -0.54
C ALA A 40 -2.19 12.43 -1.88
N GLN A 41 -3.46 12.57 -2.25
CA GLN A 41 -3.83 13.29 -3.47
C GLN A 41 -3.59 14.79 -3.41
N HIS A 42 -3.48 15.35 -2.21
CA HIS A 42 -3.32 16.79 -2.00
C HIS A 42 -1.96 17.15 -1.39
N VAL A 43 -1.07 16.17 -1.20
CA VAL A 43 0.27 16.44 -0.69
C VAL A 43 1.10 17.11 -1.79
N PRO A 44 1.79 18.23 -1.52
CA PRO A 44 2.75 18.79 -2.46
C PRO A 44 3.87 17.78 -2.71
N HIS A 45 4.19 17.54 -3.98
CA HIS A 45 5.19 16.55 -4.37
C HIS A 45 5.88 16.92 -5.69
N ARG A 46 7.11 16.45 -5.87
CA ARG A 46 7.87 16.66 -7.11
C ARG A 46 7.39 15.74 -8.22
N THR A 47 7.53 16.19 -9.47
CA THR A 47 7.26 15.39 -10.66
C THR A 47 7.99 14.05 -10.62
N GLY A 48 7.26 12.98 -10.95
CA GLY A 48 7.75 11.60 -10.99
C GLY A 48 7.75 10.87 -9.65
N THR A 49 7.28 11.49 -8.56
CA THR A 49 6.91 10.77 -7.32
C THR A 49 5.44 10.37 -7.36
N ASP A 50 5.04 9.38 -6.56
CA ASP A 50 3.65 8.91 -6.52
C ASP A 50 3.15 8.70 -5.08
N PRO A 51 2.69 9.77 -4.42
CA PRO A 51 2.19 9.68 -3.06
C PRO A 51 0.95 8.78 -2.92
N VAL A 52 0.11 8.70 -3.95
CA VAL A 52 -1.15 7.94 -3.90
C VAL A 52 -0.85 6.45 -3.93
N MET A 53 0.03 6.00 -4.81
CA MET A 53 0.51 4.61 -4.81
C MET A 53 1.12 4.23 -3.46
N CYS A 54 2.00 5.08 -2.92
CA CYS A 54 2.59 4.86 -1.61
C CYS A 54 1.53 4.74 -0.52
N ALA A 55 0.53 5.62 -0.49
CA ALA A 55 -0.53 5.59 0.50
C ALA A 55 -1.42 4.34 0.39
N VAL A 56 -1.70 3.86 -0.82
CA VAL A 56 -2.46 2.61 -1.04
C VAL A 56 -1.70 1.41 -0.49
N ILE A 57 -0.41 1.28 -0.83
CA ILE A 57 0.39 0.10 -0.44
C ILE A 57 0.75 0.14 1.05
N ASP A 58 1.23 1.27 1.56
CA ASP A 58 1.69 1.41 2.95
C ASP A 58 0.55 1.22 3.98
N ASN A 59 -0.70 1.41 3.57
CA ASN A 59 -1.86 1.42 4.48
C ASN A 59 -2.96 0.45 4.05
N LEU A 60 -2.63 -0.56 3.24
CA LEU A 60 -3.61 -1.46 2.63
C LEU A 60 -4.56 -2.11 3.66
N ASP A 61 -4.04 -2.39 4.86
CA ASP A 61 -4.73 -2.98 6.01
C ASP A 61 -5.65 -2.00 6.76
N ASN A 62 -5.46 -0.68 6.58
CA ASN A 62 -6.15 0.36 7.34
C ASN A 62 -7.13 1.20 6.49
N ILE A 63 -6.97 1.21 5.17
CA ILE A 63 -7.81 1.98 4.25
C ILE A 63 -9.17 1.33 4.00
N TYR A 64 -10.14 2.14 3.59
CA TYR A 64 -11.41 1.61 3.10
C TYR A 64 -11.27 0.95 1.73
N ILE A 65 -11.56 -0.35 1.65
CA ILE A 65 -11.61 -1.10 0.41
C ILE A 65 -13.07 -1.27 -0.02
N PRO A 66 -13.51 -0.63 -1.11
CA PRO A 66 -14.88 -0.77 -1.61
C PRO A 66 -15.10 -2.16 -2.21
N GLU A 67 -16.34 -2.64 -2.14
CA GLU A 67 -16.76 -3.92 -2.75
C GLU A 67 -15.96 -5.13 -2.23
N LEU A 68 -15.46 -5.03 -1.00
CA LEU A 68 -14.79 -6.13 -0.34
C LEU A 68 -15.79 -7.28 -0.09
N ASN A 69 -15.36 -8.49 -0.42
CA ASN A 69 -16.03 -9.73 -0.11
C ASN A 69 -15.11 -10.52 0.82
N GLU A 70 -15.53 -10.65 2.07
CA GLU A 70 -14.76 -11.32 3.12
C GLU A 70 -14.87 -12.85 3.00
N LYS A 71 -14.49 -13.38 1.83
CA LYS A 71 -14.21 -14.81 1.65
C LYS A 71 -12.76 -15.05 2.08
N CYS A 72 -12.58 -15.33 3.36
CA CYS A 72 -11.27 -15.52 3.96
C CYS A 72 -10.62 -16.83 3.50
N HIS A 73 -9.38 -16.76 3.01
CA HIS A 73 -8.46 -17.89 3.07
C HIS A 73 -7.61 -17.76 4.34
N VAL A 74 -7.95 -18.56 5.36
CA VAL A 74 -7.13 -18.68 6.58
C VAL A 74 -6.01 -19.68 6.28
N GLU A 75 -4.76 -19.24 6.26
CA GLU A 75 -3.66 -20.18 6.43
C GLU A 75 -3.73 -20.70 7.87
N ARG A 76 -4.00 -21.99 8.04
CA ARG A 76 -4.30 -22.69 9.31
C ARG A 76 -3.26 -22.52 10.45
N TRP A 77 -2.18 -21.78 10.22
CA TRP A 77 -1.09 -21.57 11.16
C TRP A 77 -1.12 -20.22 11.89
N ARG A 78 -2.00 -19.27 11.53
CA ARG A 78 -1.99 -17.92 12.14
C ARG A 78 -3.32 -17.37 12.66
N ASP A 79 -4.46 -18.01 12.45
CA ASP A 79 -5.79 -17.48 12.83
C ASP A 79 -6.05 -16.01 12.40
N VAL A 80 -5.27 -15.50 11.45
CA VAL A 80 -5.37 -14.15 10.88
C VAL A 80 -5.95 -14.27 9.48
N LEU A 81 -6.83 -13.34 9.15
CA LEU A 81 -7.42 -13.20 7.83
C LEU A 81 -6.36 -12.64 6.88
N ASN A 82 -5.72 -13.53 6.12
CA ASN A 82 -4.58 -13.13 5.27
C ASN A 82 -5.06 -12.48 3.96
N PHE A 83 -6.09 -13.07 3.34
CA PHE A 83 -6.56 -12.70 2.01
C PHE A 83 -8.06 -12.41 1.99
N VAL A 84 -8.43 -11.37 1.28
CA VAL A 84 -9.81 -11.06 0.88
C VAL A 84 -9.86 -10.79 -0.62
N SER A 85 -11.04 -10.90 -1.21
CA SER A 85 -11.26 -10.54 -2.60
C SER A 85 -12.29 -9.44 -2.73
N ASN A 86 -12.34 -8.79 -3.88
CA ASN A 86 -13.52 -8.02 -4.20
C ASN A 86 -14.73 -8.96 -4.49
N LYS A 87 -15.93 -8.41 -4.60
CA LYS A 87 -17.15 -9.18 -4.86
C LYS A 87 -17.10 -10.04 -6.14
N LYS A 88 -16.32 -9.63 -7.14
CA LYS A 88 -16.18 -10.35 -8.41
C LYS A 88 -15.15 -11.49 -8.35
N GLY A 89 -14.24 -11.45 -7.39
CA GLY A 89 -13.15 -12.44 -7.25
C GLY A 89 -11.95 -12.18 -8.15
N ASP A 90 -11.95 -11.13 -8.97
CA ASP A 90 -10.88 -10.77 -9.91
C ASP A 90 -9.74 -9.96 -9.26
N ILE A 91 -9.98 -9.38 -8.07
CA ILE A 91 -8.95 -8.70 -7.26
C ILE A 91 -8.86 -9.37 -5.89
N THR A 92 -7.64 -9.73 -5.49
CA THR A 92 -7.29 -10.27 -4.18
C THR A 92 -6.36 -9.32 -3.44
N TYR A 93 -6.59 -9.12 -2.15
CA TYR A 93 -5.81 -8.29 -1.25
C TYR A 93 -5.14 -9.19 -0.20
N ASP A 94 -3.82 -9.17 -0.12
CA ASP A 94 -3.01 -9.81 0.91
C ASP A 94 -2.59 -8.76 1.94
N PHE A 95 -3.14 -8.83 3.15
CA PHE A 95 -2.85 -7.85 4.19
C PHE A 95 -1.54 -8.11 4.91
N ILE A 96 -1.02 -9.35 4.89
CA ILE A 96 0.25 -9.69 5.54
C ILE A 96 1.42 -9.25 4.67
N GLN A 97 1.36 -9.56 3.37
CA GLN A 97 2.39 -9.16 2.42
C GLN A 97 2.19 -7.73 1.92
N THR A 98 1.02 -7.12 2.21
CA THR A 98 0.57 -5.81 1.69
C THR A 98 0.66 -5.75 0.16
N VAL A 99 0.04 -6.73 -0.48
CA VAL A 99 0.04 -6.91 -1.93
C VAL A 99 -1.39 -6.95 -2.45
N ILE A 100 -1.63 -6.29 -3.58
CA ILE A 100 -2.86 -6.36 -4.36
C ILE A 100 -2.56 -7.19 -5.60
N ASN A 101 -3.28 -8.29 -5.77
CA ASN A 101 -3.20 -9.17 -6.93
C ASN A 101 -4.48 -9.00 -7.77
N VAL A 102 -4.33 -8.85 -9.08
CA VAL A 102 -5.42 -8.71 -10.04
C VAL A 102 -5.27 -9.75 -11.13
N GLU A 103 -6.32 -10.55 -11.33
CA GLU A 103 -6.46 -11.42 -12.48
C GLU A 103 -7.05 -10.61 -13.64
N LEU A 104 -6.20 -10.21 -14.60
CA LEU A 104 -6.62 -9.43 -15.76
C LEU A 104 -7.28 -10.32 -16.83
N SER A 105 -6.81 -11.56 -16.94
CA SER A 105 -7.39 -12.62 -17.78
C SER A 105 -6.84 -13.99 -17.38
N LYS A 106 -7.30 -15.07 -18.03
CA LYS A 106 -6.74 -16.43 -17.87
C LYS A 106 -5.24 -16.52 -18.14
N THR A 107 -4.66 -15.53 -18.82
CA THR A 107 -3.23 -15.54 -19.21
C THR A 107 -2.47 -14.29 -18.78
N ALA A 108 -3.07 -13.42 -17.96
CA ALA A 108 -2.44 -12.17 -17.54
C ALA A 108 -2.85 -11.79 -16.13
N GLN A 109 -1.87 -11.38 -15.33
CA GLN A 109 -2.09 -10.92 -13.97
C GLN A 109 -1.20 -9.72 -13.64
N LEU A 110 -1.56 -9.06 -12.55
CA LEU A 110 -0.86 -7.92 -12.03
C LEU A 110 -0.75 -8.02 -10.50
N SER A 111 0.45 -7.79 -9.97
CA SER A 111 0.71 -7.70 -8.54
C SER A 111 1.29 -6.33 -8.20
N VAL A 112 0.77 -5.69 -7.16
CA VAL A 112 1.22 -4.37 -6.69
C VAL A 112 1.41 -4.40 -5.19
N GLY A 113 2.60 -4.08 -4.69
CA GLY A 113 2.84 -4.05 -3.25
C GLY A 113 4.30 -3.94 -2.85
N PHE A 114 4.63 -4.44 -1.66
CA PHE A 114 6.03 -4.58 -1.25
C PHE A 114 6.73 -5.72 -2.02
N PRO A 115 8.05 -5.62 -2.27
CA PRO A 115 8.82 -6.68 -2.88
C PRO A 115 8.82 -7.94 -1.98
N GLN A 116 8.38 -9.09 -2.52
CA GLN A 116 8.35 -10.37 -1.79
C GLN A 116 9.69 -11.08 -1.75
N TYR A 117 10.52 -10.81 -2.75
CA TYR A 117 11.93 -11.16 -2.77
C TYR A 117 12.66 -9.85 -3.04
N ASN A 118 13.77 -9.59 -2.34
CA ASN A 118 14.56 -8.37 -2.54
C ASN A 118 15.81 -8.69 -3.38
N PRO A 119 15.70 -8.88 -4.71
CA PRO A 119 16.89 -9.22 -5.50
C PRO A 119 17.80 -8.01 -5.74
N ILE A 120 17.42 -6.77 -5.38
CA ILE A 120 18.08 -5.57 -5.91
C ILE A 120 18.09 -4.41 -4.89
N GLY A 121 18.97 -4.54 -3.89
CA GLY A 121 19.56 -3.42 -3.15
C GLY A 121 18.65 -2.68 -2.13
N PRO A 122 19.26 -1.93 -1.19
CA PRO A 122 18.57 -1.35 -0.01
C PRO A 122 17.60 -0.19 -0.31
N LYS A 123 17.29 0.11 -1.58
CA LYS A 123 16.55 1.32 -1.98
C LYS A 123 15.17 1.07 -2.59
N VAL A 124 14.86 -0.16 -2.98
CA VAL A 124 13.55 -0.51 -3.55
C VAL A 124 12.55 -0.68 -2.42
N LYS A 125 11.41 -0.01 -2.54
CA LYS A 125 10.33 -0.06 -1.55
C LYS A 125 9.05 -0.68 -2.11
N TYR A 126 8.70 -0.38 -3.35
CA TYR A 126 7.48 -0.89 -3.99
C TYR A 126 7.78 -1.58 -5.30
N GLN A 127 6.91 -2.51 -5.67
CA GLN A 127 6.93 -3.15 -6.97
C GLN A 127 5.55 -3.23 -7.60
N ILE A 128 5.54 -3.09 -8.92
CA ILE A 128 4.44 -3.49 -9.79
C ILE A 128 4.99 -4.60 -10.69
N ILE A 129 4.32 -5.75 -10.70
CA ILE A 129 4.72 -6.91 -11.50
C ILE A 129 3.55 -7.27 -12.40
N TYR A 130 3.74 -7.15 -13.69
CA TYR A 130 2.81 -7.62 -14.70
C TYR A 130 3.36 -8.91 -15.30
N SER A 131 2.56 -9.97 -15.30
CA SER A 131 2.98 -11.28 -15.80
C SER A 131 2.01 -11.76 -16.88
N THR A 132 2.57 -12.27 -17.98
CA THR A 132 1.82 -12.97 -19.03
C THR A 132 2.28 -14.40 -19.12
N GLY A 133 1.36 -15.35 -19.18
CA GLY A 133 1.63 -16.78 -19.21
C GLY A 133 0.39 -17.58 -18.80
N LYS A 134 0.45 -18.91 -18.79
CA LYS A 134 -0.66 -19.70 -18.24
C LYS A 134 -0.60 -19.62 -16.71
N ALA A 135 -1.72 -19.25 -16.08
CA ALA A 135 -1.83 -19.27 -14.63
C ALA A 135 -1.55 -20.68 -14.10
N GLY A 136 -0.51 -20.83 -13.28
CA GLY A 136 -0.28 -22.05 -12.51
C GLY A 136 -1.19 -22.09 -11.27
N THR A 137 -0.85 -22.93 -10.30
CA THR A 137 -1.69 -23.15 -9.11
C THR A 137 -1.62 -22.03 -8.07
N SER A 138 -0.76 -21.02 -8.24
CA SER A 138 -0.64 -19.87 -7.33
C SER A 138 -0.34 -18.58 -8.10
N PHE A 139 -0.72 -17.43 -7.53
CA PHE A 139 -0.43 -16.09 -8.09
C PHE A 139 1.06 -15.82 -8.33
N TYR A 140 1.96 -16.64 -7.80
CA TYR A 140 3.41 -16.48 -7.96
C TYR A 140 4.06 -17.53 -8.88
N ASN A 141 3.27 -18.50 -9.36
CA ASN A 141 3.76 -19.56 -10.25
C ASN A 141 3.07 -19.46 -11.60
N PHE A 142 3.66 -18.72 -12.54
CA PHE A 142 3.25 -18.78 -13.94
C PHE A 142 4.27 -19.60 -14.71
N GLU A 143 3.85 -20.78 -15.16
CA GLU A 143 4.62 -21.58 -16.09
C GLU A 143 4.83 -20.78 -17.38
N HIS A 144 6.07 -20.72 -17.84
CA HIS A 144 6.43 -20.05 -19.08
C HIS A 144 6.10 -18.54 -19.11
N SER A 145 6.19 -17.84 -17.97
CA SER A 145 5.84 -16.41 -17.93
C SER A 145 6.96 -15.48 -18.35
N GLU A 146 6.60 -14.53 -19.21
CA GLU A 146 7.32 -13.26 -19.31
C GLU A 146 6.67 -12.29 -18.32
N SER A 147 7.49 -11.74 -17.42
CA SER A 147 7.01 -10.75 -16.46
C SER A 147 7.78 -9.45 -16.61
N GLN A 148 7.09 -8.32 -16.52
CA GLN A 148 7.71 -7.02 -16.36
C GLN A 148 7.56 -6.57 -14.91
N CYS A 149 8.69 -6.28 -14.26
CA CYS A 149 8.74 -5.77 -12.90
C CYS A 149 9.22 -4.32 -12.91
N LEU A 150 8.52 -3.49 -12.17
CA LEU A 150 8.80 -2.07 -12.03
C LEU A 150 9.07 -1.81 -10.58
N SER A 151 10.24 -1.29 -10.29
CA SER A 151 10.69 -1.05 -8.93
C SER A 151 10.70 0.44 -8.63
N PHE A 152 10.17 0.80 -7.47
CA PHE A 152 10.01 2.18 -7.03
C PHE A 152 10.71 2.41 -5.69
N ASP A 153 11.20 3.62 -5.49
CA ASP A 153 11.77 4.04 -4.21
C ASP A 153 10.69 4.40 -3.18
N PHE A 154 11.11 4.86 -2.00
CA PHE A 154 10.22 5.27 -0.92
C PHE A 154 9.27 6.43 -1.27
N SER A 155 9.58 7.23 -2.29
CA SER A 155 8.73 8.33 -2.77
C SER A 155 7.73 7.88 -3.85
N GLY A 156 7.76 6.61 -4.26
CA GLY A 156 6.99 6.10 -5.38
C GLY A 156 7.59 6.48 -6.73
N ARG A 157 8.86 6.93 -6.76
CA ARG A 157 9.56 7.24 -8.01
C ARG A 157 10.09 5.96 -8.65
N LEU A 158 9.80 5.80 -9.94
CA LEU A 158 10.29 4.66 -10.73
C LEU A 158 11.82 4.67 -10.76
N MET A 159 12.44 3.57 -10.31
CA MET A 159 13.89 3.41 -10.30
C MET A 159 14.39 2.65 -11.53
N TYR A 160 13.76 1.52 -11.85
CA TYR A 160 14.11 0.70 -13.00
C TYR A 160 12.94 -0.22 -13.37
N ILE A 161 12.96 -0.65 -14.64
CA ILE A 161 12.09 -1.68 -15.20
C ILE A 161 13.00 -2.88 -15.47
N SER A 162 12.58 -4.07 -15.03
CA SER A 162 13.24 -5.35 -15.30
C SER A 162 12.26 -6.31 -15.95
N ASN A 163 12.77 -7.24 -16.74
CA ASN A 163 11.98 -8.35 -17.27
C ASN A 163 12.42 -9.64 -16.59
N LEU A 164 11.47 -10.54 -16.37
CA LEU A 164 11.65 -11.88 -15.84
C LEU A 164 11.31 -12.87 -16.95
N ASP A 165 12.17 -13.86 -17.13
CA ASP A 165 11.89 -15.00 -18.00
C ASP A 165 12.03 -16.31 -17.21
N ASN A 166 11.79 -17.44 -17.90
CA ASN A 166 11.84 -18.79 -17.31
C ASN A 166 13.21 -19.22 -16.78
N LYS A 167 14.28 -18.45 -17.04
CA LYS A 167 15.64 -18.75 -16.59
C LYS A 167 16.03 -17.93 -15.34
N GLY A 168 15.16 -17.03 -14.86
CA GLY A 168 15.34 -16.28 -13.62
C GLY A 168 15.33 -14.75 -13.80
N PHE A 169 15.72 -14.03 -12.75
CA PHE A 169 15.87 -12.57 -12.81
C PHE A 169 17.07 -12.20 -13.69
N TYR A 170 16.83 -11.51 -14.82
CA TYR A 170 17.89 -10.82 -15.54
C TYR A 170 17.61 -9.32 -15.56
N THR A 171 18.48 -8.57 -14.90
CA THR A 171 18.37 -7.11 -14.79
C THR A 171 18.71 -6.46 -16.13
N LEU A 172 17.73 -6.29 -17.01
CA LEU A 172 17.84 -5.37 -18.14
C LEU A 172 17.41 -3.99 -17.67
N ARG A 173 18.36 -3.11 -17.35
CA ARG A 173 18.06 -1.70 -17.06
C ARG A 173 17.59 -1.04 -18.36
N GLN A 174 16.30 -1.11 -18.65
CA GLN A 174 15.72 -0.49 -19.84
C GLN A 174 15.39 0.98 -19.58
N LYS A 175 15.64 1.84 -20.59
CA LYS A 175 15.22 3.23 -20.56
C LYS A 175 13.70 3.31 -20.66
N THR A 176 13.07 4.03 -19.73
CA THR A 176 11.62 4.28 -19.73
C THR A 176 11.18 4.95 -21.04
N THR A 177 10.13 4.42 -21.66
CA THR A 177 9.48 4.97 -22.86
C THR A 177 8.08 5.51 -22.53
N ASP A 178 7.51 6.36 -23.38
CA ASP A 178 6.14 6.87 -23.20
C ASP A 178 5.10 5.74 -23.12
N LEU A 179 5.33 4.64 -23.87
CA LEU A 179 4.51 3.44 -23.80
C LEU A 179 4.60 2.76 -22.42
N SER A 180 5.81 2.64 -21.86
CA SER A 180 5.95 2.10 -20.50
C SER A 180 5.27 2.97 -19.45
N LEU A 181 5.32 4.29 -19.58
CA LEU A 181 4.61 5.21 -18.69
C LEU A 181 3.09 5.03 -18.79
N LYS A 182 2.57 4.89 -20.02
CA LYS A 182 1.14 4.61 -20.24
C LYS A 182 0.71 3.27 -19.64
N ASN A 183 1.55 2.24 -19.78
CA ASN A 183 1.27 0.92 -19.20
C ASN A 183 1.25 0.96 -17.67
N ILE A 184 2.18 1.70 -17.05
CA ILE A 184 2.20 1.93 -15.60
C ILE A 184 0.87 2.51 -15.12
N GLU A 185 0.40 3.58 -15.74
CA GLU A 185 -0.85 4.23 -15.35
C GLU A 185 -2.07 3.32 -15.55
N ASN A 186 -2.07 2.50 -16.62
CA ASN A 186 -3.10 1.49 -16.81
C ASN A 186 -3.07 0.43 -15.70
N TRP A 187 -1.89 -0.09 -15.35
CA TRP A 187 -1.76 -1.09 -14.30
C TRP A 187 -2.15 -0.55 -12.93
N LYS A 188 -1.73 0.66 -12.57
CA LYS A 188 -2.19 1.32 -11.35
C LYS A 188 -3.71 1.48 -11.34
N ARG A 189 -4.28 1.84 -12.49
CA ARG A 189 -5.73 1.97 -12.63
C ARG A 189 -6.42 0.64 -12.38
N ASP A 190 -5.93 -0.44 -12.97
CA ASP A 190 -6.55 -1.75 -12.88
C ASP A 190 -6.37 -2.35 -11.46
N ALA A 191 -5.23 -2.08 -10.80
CA ALA A 191 -4.95 -2.55 -9.44
C ALA A 191 -5.79 -1.88 -8.35
N TYR A 192 -5.85 -0.54 -8.33
CA TYR A 192 -6.37 0.16 -7.16
C TYR A 192 -7.15 1.45 -7.46
N SER A 193 -7.52 1.73 -8.73
CA SER A 193 -8.31 2.95 -9.01
C SER A 193 -9.67 2.96 -8.32
N ILE A 194 -10.29 1.80 -8.09
CA ILE A 194 -11.58 1.72 -7.41
C ILE A 194 -11.44 2.20 -5.95
N ILE A 195 -10.38 1.76 -5.27
CA ILE A 195 -10.02 2.20 -3.91
C ILE A 195 -9.80 3.72 -3.90
N VAL A 196 -9.01 4.23 -4.85
CA VAL A 196 -8.70 5.66 -4.93
C VAL A 196 -9.97 6.49 -5.19
N LYS A 197 -10.83 6.06 -6.13
CA LYS A 197 -12.06 6.78 -6.50
C LYS A 197 -13.08 6.79 -5.36
N LYS A 198 -13.27 5.67 -4.67
CA LYS A 198 -14.26 5.49 -3.59
C LYS A 198 -13.72 5.70 -2.18
N ARG A 199 -12.50 6.22 -2.04
CA ARG A 199 -11.89 6.55 -0.74
C ARG A 199 -12.83 7.41 0.11
N LYS A 200 -12.76 7.23 1.43
CA LYS A 200 -13.51 8.08 2.36
C LYS A 200 -12.85 9.44 2.52
N VAL A 201 -13.65 10.45 2.83
CA VAL A 201 -13.19 11.80 3.18
C VAL A 201 -13.20 11.93 4.71
N PRO A 202 -12.12 12.43 5.33
CA PRO A 202 -12.05 12.58 6.78
C PRO A 202 -12.99 13.68 7.27
N SER A 203 -13.67 13.44 8.39
CA SER A 203 -14.43 14.47 9.10
C SER A 203 -13.50 15.49 9.78
N ILE A 204 -12.39 15.01 10.36
CA ILE A 204 -11.32 15.83 10.92
C ILE A 204 -10.18 15.90 9.91
N LYS A 205 -9.98 17.06 9.29
CA LYS A 205 -8.97 17.26 8.24
C LYS A 205 -7.58 17.44 8.83
N LEU A 206 -6.73 16.43 8.69
CA LEU A 206 -5.33 16.44 9.14
C LEU A 206 -4.33 16.67 7.98
N GLN A 207 -4.76 17.31 6.89
CA GLN A 207 -3.93 17.52 5.69
C GLN A 207 -2.61 18.22 6.01
N PHE A 208 -2.63 19.25 6.86
CA PHE A 208 -1.42 19.95 7.27
C PHE A 208 -0.40 19.01 7.95
N LEU A 209 -0.87 18.18 8.87
CA LEU A 209 -0.03 17.22 9.57
C LEU A 209 0.50 16.14 8.61
N TYR A 210 -0.37 15.60 7.74
CA TYR A 210 0.04 14.63 6.72
C TYR A 210 1.11 15.21 5.78
N ASN A 211 0.93 16.46 5.34
CA ASN A 211 1.89 17.18 4.53
C ASN A 211 3.23 17.31 5.26
N TRP A 212 3.22 17.78 6.51
CA TRP A 212 4.44 17.96 7.28
C TRP A 212 5.23 16.65 7.44
N LEU A 213 4.54 15.55 7.79
CA LEU A 213 5.17 14.23 7.98
C LEU A 213 5.76 13.66 6.68
N ASN A 214 5.14 13.94 5.53
CA ASN A 214 5.52 13.33 4.25
C ASN A 214 6.24 14.29 3.29
N TYR A 215 6.39 15.58 3.63
CA TYR A 215 6.93 16.58 2.72
C TYR A 215 8.32 16.19 2.21
N LYS A 216 9.22 15.84 3.13
CA LYS A 216 10.59 15.42 2.79
C LYS A 216 10.60 14.19 1.89
N ARG A 217 9.71 13.22 2.15
CA ARG A 217 9.62 11.96 1.42
C ARG A 217 9.27 12.18 -0.06
N PHE A 218 8.35 13.09 -0.36
CA PHE A 218 7.87 13.32 -1.73
C PHE A 218 8.52 14.51 -2.44
N ASN A 219 9.40 15.25 -1.74
CA ASN A 219 10.10 16.42 -2.28
C ASN A 219 11.62 16.35 -2.10
N SER A 220 12.19 15.19 -1.70
CA SER A 220 13.64 14.98 -1.70
C SER A 220 14.20 14.89 -3.12
#